data_AF-A0A3D3K2I5-F1
#
_entry.id   AF-A0A3D3K2I5-F1
#
_cell.length_a   1.000
_cell.length_b   1.000
_cell.length_c   1.000
_cell.angle_alpha   90.00
_cell.angle_beta   90.00
_cell.angle_gamma   90.00
#
_symmetry.space_group_name_H-M   'P 1'
#
loop_
_entity.id
_entity.type
_entity.pdbx_description
1 polymer ?
#
loop_
_entity_poly.entity_id
_entity_poly.type
_entity_poly.pdbx_seq_one_letter_code
_entity_poly.pdbx_strand_id
1 'polypeptide(L)'
;YRLKIYENINFTNQVNFFSSYIDHPERIDVSYNGTLDIRFNKFISAVVSLDLLYDHDQLQKLQMKQTLGIGFSYNLGFENKEKNKKLIKPFIVN
;
A
#
# COMPACT_ATOMS: atom_id res chain seq x y z
N TYR A 1 2.99 -4.59 8.90
CA TYR A 1 4.41 -4.30 8.66
C TYR A 1 4.66 -4.05 7.17
N ARG A 2 5.48 -3.07 6.82
CA ARG A 2 5.83 -2.75 5.42
C ARG A 2 7.32 -3.00 5.20
N LEU A 3 7.62 -3.91 4.30
CA LEU A 3 8.96 -4.25 3.85
C LEU A 3 9.21 -3.60 2.48
N LYS A 4 10.32 -2.86 2.35
CA LYS A 4 10.80 -2.40 1.05
C LYS A 4 11.71 -3.49 0.47
N ILE A 5 11.22 -4.25 -0.51
CA ILE A 5 11.99 -5.33 -1.13
C ILE A 5 13.06 -4.74 -2.07
N TYR A 6 12.66 -3.77 -2.89
CA TYR A 6 13.54 -3.13 -3.86
C TYR A 6 13.10 -1.70 -4.12
N GLU A 7 13.86 -0.97 -4.95
CA GLU A 7 13.39 0.31 -5.47
C GLU A 7 12.10 0.09 -6.27
N ASN A 8 11.04 0.83 -5.92
CA ASN A 8 9.70 0.72 -6.54
C ASN A 8 8.94 -0.60 -6.30
N ILE A 9 9.41 -1.47 -5.39
CA ILE A 9 8.68 -2.67 -4.97
C ILE A 9 8.54 -2.67 -3.45
N ASN A 10 7.29 -2.61 -2.97
CA ASN A 10 6.98 -2.66 -1.54
C ASN A 10 6.05 -3.82 -1.25
N PHE A 11 6.31 -4.53 -0.18
CA PHE A 11 5.44 -5.57 0.33
C PHE A 11 4.91 -5.16 1.70
N THR A 12 3.60 -5.06 1.83
CA THR A 12 2.93 -4.80 3.09
C THR A 12 2.25 -6.08 3.54
N ASN A 13 2.59 -6.56 4.72
CA ASN A 13 1.89 -7.67 5.34
C ASN A 13 1.25 -7.25 6.66
N GLN A 14 -0.01 -7.61 6.84
CA GLN A 14 -0.79 -7.36 8.04
C GLN A 14 -1.46 -8.65 8.46
N VAL A 15 -1.32 -8.99 9.75
CA VAL A 15 -2.01 -10.10 10.38
C VAL A 15 -2.78 -9.52 11.55
N ASN A 16 -4.08 -9.79 11.60
CA ASN A 16 -4.94 -9.38 12.70
C ASN A 16 -5.54 -10.63 13.34
N PHE A 17 -5.61 -10.59 14.67
CA PHE A 17 -6.22 -11.62 15.49
C PHE A 17 -7.38 -10.96 16.23
N PHE A 18 -8.58 -11.52 16.08
CA PHE A 18 -9.77 -11.08 16.79
C PHE A 18 -10.19 -12.18 17.76
N SER A 19 -10.65 -11.79 18.94
CA SER A 19 -11.27 -12.68 19.93
C SER A 19 -12.56 -12.00 20.38
N SER A 20 -13.66 -12.75 20.36
CA SER A 20 -14.96 -12.24 20.79
C SER A 20 -15.07 -12.33 22.31
N TYR A 21 -15.15 -11.18 22.99
CA TYR A 21 -15.14 -11.11 24.46
C TYR A 21 -16.50 -11.44 25.12
N ILE A 22 -17.58 -11.50 24.34
CA ILE A 22 -18.95 -11.62 24.86
C ILE A 22 -19.51 -13.03 24.65
N ASP A 23 -19.03 -13.77 23.66
CA ASP A 23 -19.48 -15.13 23.37
C ASP A 23 -18.29 -15.95 22.83
N HIS A 24 -17.86 -16.97 23.58
CA HIS A 24 -16.75 -17.89 23.25
C HIS A 24 -15.37 -17.26 22.96
N PRO A 25 -14.64 -16.78 23.99
CA PRO A 25 -13.31 -16.17 23.86
C PRO A 25 -12.22 -17.11 23.29
N GLU A 26 -12.50 -18.41 23.23
CA GLU A 26 -11.63 -19.45 22.67
C GLU A 26 -11.54 -19.39 21.14
N ARG A 27 -12.49 -18.71 20.48
CA ARG A 27 -12.56 -18.59 19.02
C ARG A 27 -11.72 -17.40 18.56
N ILE A 28 -10.52 -17.71 18.06
CA ILE A 28 -9.61 -16.72 17.48
C ILE A 28 -9.88 -16.65 15.98
N ASP A 29 -10.48 -15.56 15.52
CA ASP A 29 -10.58 -15.27 14.09
C ASP A 29 -9.28 -14.65 13.61
N VAL A 30 -8.70 -15.22 12.57
CA VAL A 30 -7.42 -14.75 12.01
C VAL A 30 -7.69 -14.17 10.64
N SER A 31 -7.29 -12.90 10.46
CA SER A 31 -7.24 -12.27 9.14
C SER A 31 -5.82 -11.93 8.75
N TYR A 32 -5.44 -12.34 7.55
CA TYR A 32 -4.14 -12.04 6.97
C TYR A 32 -4.35 -11.29 5.65
N ASN A 33 -3.69 -10.14 5.51
CA ASN A 33 -3.60 -9.39 4.27
C ASN A 33 -2.13 -9.25 3.87
N GLY A 34 -1.82 -9.61 2.63
CA GLY A 34 -0.53 -9.34 2.00
C GLY A 34 -0.75 -8.53 0.73
N THR A 35 -0.13 -7.36 0.63
CA THR A 35 -0.19 -6.50 -0.56
C THR A 35 1.20 -6.22 -1.09
N LEU A 36 1.44 -6.53 -2.35
CA LEU A 36 2.65 -6.29 -3.11
C LEU A 36 2.40 -5.16 -4.11
N ASP A 37 2.99 -4.00 -3.84
CA ASP A 37 2.95 -2.83 -4.69
C ASP A 37 4.18 -2.80 -5.59
N ILE A 38 3.99 -2.84 -6.90
CA ILE A 38 5.04 -2.80 -7.92
C ILE A 38 4.84 -1.56 -8.80
N ARG A 39 5.88 -0.74 -8.93
CA ARG A 39 5.91 0.34 -9.91
C ARG A 39 7.01 0.06 -10.93
N PHE A 40 6.61 -0.36 -12.12
CA PHE A 40 7.57 -0.64 -13.21
C PHE A 40 8.22 0.64 -13.72
N ASN A 41 7.42 1.69 -13.93
CA ASN A 41 7.90 3.00 -14.35
C ASN A 41 6.90 4.11 -13.93
N LYS A 42 7.15 5.36 -14.32
CA LYS A 42 6.27 6.51 -14.00
C LYS A 42 4.85 6.37 -14.57
N PHE A 43 4.65 5.48 -15.54
CA PHE A 43 3.39 5.31 -16.24
C PHE A 43 2.64 4.05 -15.82
N ILE A 44 3.35 2.98 -15.46
CA ILE A 44 2.77 1.65 -15.23
C ILE A 44 3.04 1.22 -13.79
N SER A 45 1.97 0.84 -13.11
CA SER A 45 2.01 0.20 -11.80
C SER A 45 1.17 -1.07 -11.79
N ALA A 46 1.49 -1.97 -10.88
CA ALA A 46 0.69 -3.13 -10.57
C ALA A 46 0.61 -3.32 -9.05
N VAL A 47 -0.50 -3.86 -8.59
CA VAL A 47 -0.74 -4.20 -7.19
C VAL A 47 -1.27 -5.63 -7.15
N VAL A 48 -0.65 -6.45 -6.33
CA VAL A 48 -1.11 -7.82 -6.06
C VAL A 48 -1.47 -7.91 -4.59
N SER A 49 -2.72 -8.24 -4.28
CA SER A 49 -3.19 -8.41 -2.91
C SER A 49 -3.72 -9.82 -2.69
N LEU A 50 -3.42 -10.36 -1.52
CA LEU A 50 -3.86 -11.67 -1.04
C LEU A 50 -4.47 -11.51 0.34
N ASP A 51 -5.74 -11.89 0.46
CA ASP A 51 -6.52 -11.88 1.69
C ASP A 51 -6.83 -13.33 2.09
N LEU A 52 -6.52 -13.66 3.33
CA LEU A 52 -6.90 -14.93 3.95
C LEU A 52 -7.74 -14.63 5.18
N LEU A 53 -8.90 -15.26 5.26
CA LEU A 53 -9.78 -15.20 6.42
C LEU A 53 -10.01 -16.63 6.91
N TYR A 54 -9.76 -16.82 8.20
CA TYR A 54 -10.01 -18.08 8.89
C TYR A 54 -11.00 -17.81 10.03
N ASP A 55 -12.17 -18.44 9.92
CA ASP A 55 -13.28 -18.37 10.88
C ASP A 55 -13.46 -19.77 11.49
N HIS A 56 -13.47 -19.84 12.82
CA HIS A 56 -13.56 -21.09 13.57
C HIS A 56 -15.01 -21.55 13.85
N ASP A 57 -16.02 -20.73 13.57
CA ASP A 57 -17.38 -20.91 14.10
C ASP A 57 -18.39 -21.52 13.11
N GLN A 58 -18.32 -21.18 11.81
CA GLN A 58 -19.42 -21.52 10.87
C GLN A 58 -19.06 -22.47 9.72
N LEU A 59 -17.86 -22.35 9.15
CA LEU A 59 -17.31 -23.29 8.17
C LEU A 59 -15.81 -23.35 8.45
N GLN A 60 -15.28 -24.52 8.83
CA GLN A 60 -13.84 -24.77 9.01
C GLN A 60 -13.08 -24.70 7.67
N LYS A 61 -13.20 -23.57 6.96
CA LYS A 61 -12.70 -23.36 5.60
C LYS A 61 -11.94 -22.07 5.57
N LEU A 62 -10.69 -22.17 5.14
CA LEU A 62 -9.87 -21.03 4.81
C LEU A 62 -10.48 -20.32 3.60
N GLN A 63 -10.94 -19.08 3.77
CA GLN A 63 -11.38 -18.25 2.66
C GLN A 63 -10.18 -17.47 2.12
N MET A 64 -9.83 -17.74 0.85
CA MET A 64 -8.73 -17.06 0.17
C MET A 64 -9.29 -16.17 -0.94
N LYS A 65 -8.83 -14.92 -0.98
CA LYS A 65 -9.11 -13.97 -2.05
C LYS A 65 -7.79 -13.42 -2.58
N GLN A 66 -7.67 -13.37 -3.91
CA GLN A 66 -6.51 -12.80 -4.60
C GLN A 66 -7.01 -11.70 -5.54
N THR A 67 -6.29 -10.58 -5.60
CA THR A 67 -6.62 -9.44 -6.46
C THR A 67 -5.37 -8.98 -7.18
N LEU A 68 -5.47 -8.82 -8.49
CA LEU A 68 -4.43 -8.25 -9.35
C LEU A 68 -4.98 -6.96 -9.96
N GLY A 69 -4.35 -5.84 -9.64
CA GLY A 69 -4.59 -4.53 -10.24
C GLY A 69 -3.43 -4.14 -11.12
N ILE A 70 -3.71 -3.61 -12.31
CA ILE A 70 -2.71 -3.02 -13.22
C ILE A 70 -3.21 -1.64 -13.59
N GLY A 71 -2.35 -0.63 -13.47
CA GLY A 71 -2.70 0.77 -13.66
C GLY A 71 -1.79 1.46 -14.67
N PHE A 72 -2.38 2.36 -15.46
CA PHE A 72 -1.66 3.32 -16.29
C PHE A 72 -1.90 4.74 -15.76
N SER A 73 -0.85 5.54 -15.67
CA SER A 73 -0.86 6.90 -15.13
C SER A 73 -0.12 7.84 -16.06
N TYR A 74 -0.71 8.97 -16.43
CA TYR A 74 -0.06 9.99 -17.24
C TYR A 74 -0.21 11.35 -16.56
N ASN A 75 0.90 12.05 -16.35
CA ASN A 75 0.91 13.37 -15.72
C ASN A 75 0.83 14.45 -16.81
N LEU A 76 -0.31 15.15 -16.91
CA LEU A 76 -0.60 16.19 -17.92
C LEU A 76 0.02 17.55 -17.58
N GLY A 77 1.12 17.56 -16.81
CA GLY A 77 1.71 18.75 -16.17
C GLY A 77 1.49 20.06 -16.92
N PHE A 78 0.51 20.85 -16.48
CA PHE A 78 0.43 22.26 -16.83
C PHE A 78 1.46 22.99 -15.98
N GLU A 79 2.68 23.08 -16.50
CA GLU A 79 3.77 23.82 -15.88
C GLU A 79 3.49 25.33 -16.02
N ASN A 80 2.81 25.91 -15.04
CA ASN A 80 2.67 27.36 -14.95
C ASN A 80 4.03 27.92 -14.51
N LYS A 81 4.91 28.17 -15.49
CA LYS A 81 6.20 28.84 -15.28
C LYS A 81 5.97 30.30 -14.91
N GLU A 82 5.56 30.56 -13.67
CA GLU A 82 5.83 31.86 -13.08
C GLU A 82 7.36 31.98 -12.92
N LYS A 83 7.95 32.70 -13.87
CA LYS A 83 9.34 33.14 -13.85
C LYS A 83 9.62 33.77 -12.48
N ASN A 84 10.30 33.03 -11.60
CA ASN A 84 10.99 33.60 -10.45
C ASN A 84 11.99 34.63 -10.99
N LYS A 85 11.56 35.89 -11.03
CA LYS A 85 12.40 37.05 -11.30
C LYS A 85 13.51 37.01 -10.27
N LYS A 86 14.69 36.57 -10.73
CA LYS A 86 16.03 36.86 -10.20
C LYS A 86 15.98 37.58 -8.85
N LEU A 87 16.04 36.81 -7.75
CA LEU A 87 16.52 37.37 -6.49
C LEU A 87 17.95 37.84 -6.73
N ILE A 88 18.11 39.14 -7.03
CA ILE A 88 19.39 39.83 -7.00
C ILE A 88 19.82 39.78 -5.53
N LYS A 89 20.81 38.94 -5.22
CA LYS A 89 21.44 38.99 -3.90
C LYS A 89 22.19 40.32 -3.80
N PRO A 90 21.94 41.17 -2.80
CA PRO A 90 22.74 42.36 -2.61
C PRO A 90 24.16 41.94 -2.23
N PHE A 91 25.15 42.41 -2.97
CA PHE A 91 26.55 42.24 -2.62
C PHE A 91 26.80 42.98 -1.31
N ILE A 92 27.22 42.25 -0.28
CA ILE A 92 27.76 42.84 0.94
C ILE A 92 29.15 43.33 0.60
N VAL A 93 29.37 44.65 0.68
CA VAL A 93 30.69 45.27 0.57
C VAL A 93 31.29 45.34 1.97
N ASN A 94 32.58 45.01 2.03
CA ASN A 94 33.44 44.74 3.19
C ASN A 94 33.47 45.84 4.26
#